data_AF-A0A257W1W9-F1
#
_entry.id   AF-A0A257W1W9-F1
#
_cell.length_a   1.000
_cell.length_b   1.000
_cell.length_c   1.000
_cell.angle_alpha   90.00
_cell.angle_beta   90.00
_cell.angle_gamma   90.00
#
_symmetry.space_group_name_H-M   'P 1'
#
loop_
_entity.id
_entity.type
_entity.pdbx_description
1 polymer ?
#
loop_
_entity_poly.entity_id
_entity_poly.type
_entity_poly.pdbx_seq_one_letter_code
_entity_poly.pdbx_strand_id
1 'polypeptide(L)' 'QLTEKDYRQYILDEYTFLKRPVVIIGKKIFIGSEKKNIAALKASLG' A
#
# COMPACT_ATOMS: atom_id res chain seq x y z
N GLN A 1 -12.17 16.90 -13.20
CA GLN A 1 -11.16 15.82 -13.13
C GLN A 1 -10.58 15.82 -11.72
N LEU A 2 -10.22 14.65 -11.19
CA LEU A 2 -9.61 14.51 -9.86
C LEU A 2 -8.11 14.86 -9.91
N THR A 3 -7.66 15.72 -8.98
CA THR A 3 -6.25 16.12 -8.86
C THR A 3 -5.48 15.24 -7.87
N GLU A 4 -4.15 15.31 -7.87
CA GLU A 4 -3.33 14.55 -6.91
C GLU A 4 -3.70 14.86 -5.45
N LYS A 5 -4.05 16.13 -5.17
CA LYS A 5 -4.50 16.56 -3.85
C LYS A 5 -5.78 15.85 -3.42
N ASP A 6 -6.72 15.70 -4.34
CA ASP A 6 -7.99 15.04 -4.08
C ASP A 6 -7.79 13.53 -3.81
N TYR A 7 -6.91 12.85 -4.55
CA TYR A 7 -6.57 11.45 -4.28
C TYR A 7 -5.91 11.26 -2.91
N ARG A 8 -4.98 12.14 -2.53
CA ARG A 8 -4.35 12.09 -1.20
C ARG A 8 -5.40 12.29 -0.10
N GLN A 9 -6.30 13.24 -0.28
CA GLN A 9 -7.38 13.52 0.67
C GLN A 9 -8.29 12.30 0.83
N TYR A 10 -8.73 11.68 -0.28
CA TYR A 10 -9.59 10.50 -0.23
C TYR A 10 -8.93 9.25 0.36
N ILE A 11 -7.62 9.05 0.16
CA ILE A 11 -6.90 7.96 0.81
C ILE A 11 -6.81 8.17 2.33
N LEU A 12 -6.75 9.43 2.80
CA LEU A 12 -6.74 9.77 4.22
C LEU A 12 -8.13 9.66 4.85
N ASP A 13 -9.16 10.15 4.17
CA ASP A 13 -10.55 10.13 4.66
C ASP A 13 -11.11 8.70 4.66
N GLU A 14 -10.81 7.92 3.63
CA GLU A 14 -11.31 6.56 3.44
C GLU A 14 -10.17 5.55 3.40
N TYR A 15 -9.69 5.17 4.59
CA TYR A 15 -8.67 4.12 4.78
C TYR A 15 -9.09 2.74 4.23
N THR A 16 -10.36 2.58 3.83
CA THR A 16 -10.91 1.38 3.18
C THR A 16 -10.49 1.25 1.72
N PHE A 17 -10.08 2.34 1.07
CA PHE A 17 -9.55 2.30 -0.30
C PHE A 17 -8.18 1.62 -0.40
N LEU A 18 -7.45 1.52 0.70
CA LEU A 18 -6.18 0.81 0.73
C LEU A 18 -6.42 -0.70 0.84
N LYS A 19 -5.91 -1.44 -0.15
CA LYS A 19 -5.97 -2.90 -0.21
C LYS A 19 -5.20 -3.50 0.98
N ARG A 20 -5.88 -4.28 1.81
CA ARG A 20 -5.28 -4.94 2.99
C ARG A 20 -4.74 -6.33 2.61
N PRO A 21 -3.67 -6.82 3.26
CA PRO A 21 -2.84 -6.14 4.28
C PRO A 21 -1.90 -5.10 3.68
N VAL A 22 -1.64 -4.01 4.41
CA VAL A 22 -0.58 -3.05 4.08
C VAL A 22 0.57 -3.29 5.06
N VAL A 23 1.76 -3.56 4.53
CA VAL A 23 2.96 -3.84 5.33
C VAL A 23 4.05 -2.84 4.96
N ILE A 24 4.60 -2.16 5.96
CA ILE A 24 5.64 -1.15 5.78
C ILE A 24 6.92 -1.67 6.43
N ILE A 25 8.00 -1.81 5.66
CA ILE A 25 9.32 -2.24 6.14
C ILE A 25 10.36 -1.19 5.72
N GLY A 26 10.81 -0.39 6.69
CA GLY A 26 11.74 0.72 6.44
C GLY A 26 11.18 1.72 5.42
N LYS A 27 11.80 1.80 4.23
CA LYS A 27 11.38 2.67 3.12
C LYS A 27 10.51 1.96 2.06
N LYS A 28 10.16 0.69 2.27
CA LYS A 28 9.33 -0.10 1.33
C LYS A 28 7.91 -0.27 1.88
N ILE A 29 6.93 -0.19 0.99
CA ILE A 29 5.51 -0.40 1.28
C ILE A 29 4.99 -1.52 0.39
N PHE A 30 4.33 -2.51 0.99
CA PHE A 30 3.68 -3.64 0.32
C PHE A 30 2.18 -3.56 0.58
N ILE A 31 1.38 -3.59 -0.48
CA ILE A 31 -0.08 -3.38 -0.38
C ILE A 31 -0.80 -4.59 -0.96
N GLY A 32 -1.65 -5.24 -0.17
CA GLY A 32 -2.44 -6.40 -0.57
C GLY A 32 -1.67 -7.74 -0.57
N SER A 33 -2.42 -8.83 -0.73
CA SER A 33 -1.93 -10.21 -0.71
C SER A 33 -1.47 -10.75 -2.08
N GLU A 34 -1.15 -9.87 -3.03
CA GLU A 34 -0.73 -10.30 -4.36
C GLU A 34 0.58 -11.10 -4.29
N LYS A 35 0.68 -12.18 -5.07
CA LYS A 35 1.86 -13.08 -5.07
C LYS A 35 3.18 -12.34 -5.24
N LYS A 36 3.21 -11.31 -6.10
CA LYS A 36 4.38 -10.44 -6.32
C LYS A 36 4.77 -9.67 -5.06
N ASN A 37 3.77 -9.10 -4.36
CA ASN A 37 3.98 -8.31 -3.14
C ASN A 37 4.41 -9.20 -1.98
N ILE A 38 3.79 -10.38 -1.82
CA ILE A 38 4.19 -11.37 -0.81
C ILE A 38 5.62 -11.87 -1.07
N ALA A 39 5.99 -12.14 -2.32
CA ALA A 39 7.35 -12.56 -2.67
C ALA A 39 8.39 -11.48 -2.35
N ALA A 40 8.13 -10.23 -2.73
CA ALA A 40 9.02 -9.11 -2.45
C ALA A 40 9.08 -8.74 -0.95
N LEU A 41 7.97 -8.94 -0.23
CA LEU A 41 7.91 -8.83 1.23
C LEU A 41 8.80 -9.89 1.89
N LYS A 42 8.66 -11.16 1.48
CA LYS A 42 9.51 -12.27 1.98
C LYS A 42 11.00 -12.03 1.71
N ALA A 43 11.34 -11.57 0.50
CA ALA A 43 12.72 -11.24 0.14
C ALA A 43 13.28 -10.00 0.89
N SER A 44 12.43 -9.15 1.47
CA SER A 44 12.88 -8.02 2.30
C SER A 44 13.00 -8.38 3.78
N LEU A 45 12.51 -9.55 4.19
CA LEU A 45 12.60 -10.08 5.56
C LEU A 45 13.76 -11.09 5.74
N GLY A 46 14.33 -11.60 4.63
CA GLY A 46 15.43 -12.57 4.60
C GLY A 46 16.47 -12.22 3.56
#